data_AF-A0A527VZV1-F1
#
_entry.id   AF-A0A527VZV1-F1
#
_cell.length_a   1.000
_cell.length_b   1.000
_cell.length_c   1.000
_cell.angle_alpha   90.00
_cell.angle_beta   90.00
_cell.angle_gamma   90.00
#
_symmetry.space_group_name_H-M   'P 1'
#
loop_
_entity.id
_entity.type
_entity.pdbx_description
1 polymer ?
#
loop_
_entity_poly.entity_id
_entity_poly.type
_entity_poly.pdbx_seq_one_letter_code
_entity_poly.pdbx_strand_id
1 'polypeptide(L)'
;MDKKQGFNIGYFILALVLMGMFQLWLGWRDVAQLSYSDVMRLVGEGKIASVTLTETTIQGQFKQPQDGKSLFVAARVDPAAAEAFEKAGVKVSGGTDSNWLTTILSWILPALLFFGLWMFLFRGFAERQGMGGLINIGKSKAKVYVERQTGVTFGDVAG
;
A
#
# COMPACT_ATOMS: atom_id res chain seq x y z
N MET A 1 -30.98 15.53 -19.36
CA MET A 1 -30.96 14.52 -18.27
C MET A 1 -29.50 14.28 -17.90
N ASP A 2 -28.94 15.14 -17.04
CA ASP A 2 -27.54 15.04 -16.66
C ASP A 2 -27.35 13.99 -15.57
N LYS A 3 -26.88 12.81 -15.98
CA LYS A 3 -26.54 11.73 -15.07
C LYS A 3 -25.25 12.11 -14.35
N LYS A 4 -25.37 12.90 -13.28
CA LYS A 4 -24.28 13.19 -12.34
C LYS A 4 -23.78 11.84 -11.84
N GLN A 5 -22.61 11.41 -12.30
CA GLN A 5 -21.94 10.22 -11.76
C GLN A 5 -21.52 10.55 -10.33
N GLY A 6 -22.48 10.41 -9.40
CA GLY A 6 -22.18 10.37 -7.98
C GLY A 6 -21.19 9.23 -7.77
N PHE A 7 -20.11 9.53 -7.06
CA PHE A 7 -19.12 8.53 -6.71
C PHE A 7 -19.82 7.38 -6.00
N ASN A 8 -19.95 6.23 -6.67
CA ASN A 8 -20.53 5.07 -6.04
C ASN A 8 -19.47 4.54 -5.09
N ILE A 9 -19.59 4.91 -3.81
CA ILE A 9 -18.78 4.41 -2.69
C ILE A 9 -18.65 2.87 -2.77
N GLY A 10 -19.64 2.18 -3.34
CA GLY A 10 -19.59 0.76 -3.67
C GLY A 10 -18.40 0.34 -4.56
N TYR A 11 -18.04 1.10 -5.60
CA TYR A 11 -16.84 0.80 -6.42
C TYR A 11 -15.54 1.00 -5.64
N PHE A 12 -15.51 1.97 -4.72
CA PHE A 12 -14.35 2.21 -3.87
C PHE A 12 -14.16 1.08 -2.85
N ILE A 13 -15.24 0.65 -2.19
CA ILE A 13 -15.23 -0.51 -1.30
C ILE A 13 -14.84 -1.77 -2.08
N LEU A 14 -15.39 -1.97 -3.28
CA LEU A 14 -15.04 -3.08 -4.15
C LEU A 14 -13.54 -3.08 -4.50
N ALA A 15 -12.96 -1.93 -4.84
CA ALA A 15 -11.54 -1.82 -5.13
C ALA A 15 -10.65 -2.15 -3.92
N LEU A 16 -11.04 -1.72 -2.71
CA LEU A 16 -10.33 -2.08 -1.47
C LEU A 16 -10.42 -3.58 -1.17
N VAL A 17 -11.58 -4.19 -1.37
CA VAL A 17 -11.77 -5.63 -1.18
C VAL A 17 -10.94 -6.42 -2.20
N LEU A 18 -10.94 -6.01 -3.47
CA LEU A 18 -10.13 -6.64 -4.52
C LEU A 18 -8.63 -6.48 -4.24
N MET A 19 -8.19 -5.31 -3.77
CA MET A 19 -6.80 -5.08 -3.36
C MET A 19 -6.42 -5.97 -2.17
N GLY A 20 -7.29 -6.07 -1.16
CA GLY A 20 -7.09 -6.96 0.00
C GLY A 20 -7.04 -8.43 -0.40
N MET A 21 -7.93 -8.89 -1.27
CA MET A 21 -7.91 -10.24 -1.82
C MET A 21 -6.65 -10.51 -2.65
N PHE A 22 -6.20 -9.54 -3.44
CA PHE A 22 -4.98 -9.64 -4.23
C PHE A 22 -3.74 -9.75 -3.33
N GLN A 23 -3.71 -8.98 -2.23
CA GLN A 23 -2.67 -9.08 -1.20
C GLN A 23 -2.68 -10.46 -0.50
N LEU A 24 -3.86 -10.97 -0.15
CA LEU A 24 -4.01 -12.31 0.41
C LEU A 24 -3.55 -13.40 -0.58
N TRP A 25 -3.86 -13.25 -1.86
CA TRP A 25 -3.45 -14.17 -2.92
C TRP A 25 -1.93 -14.19 -3.14
N LEU A 26 -1.27 -13.02 -3.11
CA LEU A 26 0.19 -12.93 -3.20
C LEU A 26 0.90 -13.46 -1.94
N GLY A 27 0.27 -13.34 -0.77
CA GLY A 27 0.81 -13.77 0.52
C GLY A 27 0.80 -15.29 0.75
N TRP A 28 0.13 -16.09 -0.09
CA TRP A 28 0.02 -17.55 0.06
C TRP A 28 1.28 -18.33 -0.35
N ARG A 29 2.43 -17.67 -0.50
CA ARG A 29 3.71 -18.38 -0.64
C ARG A 29 4.18 -18.84 0.74
N ASP A 30 3.58 -19.93 1.19
CA ASP A 30 3.97 -20.61 2.41
C ASP A 30 5.33 -21.28 2.19
N VAL A 31 6.35 -20.77 2.87
CA VAL A 31 7.73 -21.28 2.78
C VAL A 31 7.97 -22.21 3.97
N ALA A 32 8.59 -23.37 3.73
CA ALA A 32 8.99 -24.27 4.81
C ALA A 32 10.25 -23.73 5.48
N GLN A 33 10.22 -23.51 6.80
CA GLN A 33 11.40 -23.12 7.55
C GLN A 33 12.14 -24.39 7.99
N LEU A 34 13.35 -24.59 7.48
CA LEU A 34 14.18 -25.76 7.75
C LEU A 34 15.45 -25.39 8.52
N SER A 35 15.97 -26.34 9.28
CA SER A 35 17.31 -26.22 9.86
C SER A 35 18.38 -26.47 8.79
N TYR A 36 19.59 -25.95 9.00
CA TYR A 36 20.73 -26.21 8.11
C TYR A 36 20.99 -27.72 7.94
N SER A 37 20.92 -28.47 9.03
CA SER A 37 21.12 -29.93 9.05
C SER A 37 20.05 -30.67 8.24
N ASP A 38 18.79 -30.24 8.32
CA ASP A 38 17.70 -30.81 7.52
C ASP A 38 17.89 -30.55 6.03
N VAL A 39 18.32 -29.34 5.65
CA VAL A 39 18.64 -29.03 4.26
C VAL A 39 19.74 -29.95 3.76
N MET A 40 20.85 -30.10 4.50
CA MET A 40 21.95 -30.96 4.08
C MET A 40 21.51 -32.43 3.95
N ARG A 41 20.66 -32.91 4.87
CA ARG A 41 20.07 -34.25 4.79
C ARG A 41 19.20 -34.42 3.55
N LEU A 42 18.30 -33.48 3.26
CA LEU A 42 17.41 -33.52 2.10
C LEU A 42 18.15 -33.37 0.77
N VAL A 43 19.29 -32.69 0.78
CA VAL A 43 20.23 -32.65 -0.35
C VAL A 43 20.86 -34.02 -0.57
N GLY A 44 21.36 -34.68 0.48
CA GLY A 44 21.88 -36.05 0.40
C GLY A 44 20.82 -37.07 -0.05
N GLU A 45 19.57 -36.88 0.35
CA GLU A 45 18.41 -37.68 -0.11
C GLU A 45 17.96 -37.33 -1.55
N GLY A 46 18.55 -36.31 -2.18
CA GLY A 46 18.23 -35.91 -3.55
C GLY A 46 16.85 -35.27 -3.73
N LYS A 47 16.22 -34.77 -2.65
CA LYS A 47 14.86 -34.19 -2.64
C LYS A 47 14.82 -32.71 -2.99
N ILE A 48 15.98 -32.05 -3.08
CA ILE A 48 16.10 -30.63 -3.41
C ILE A 48 16.39 -30.46 -4.91
N ALA A 49 15.67 -29.56 -5.57
CA ALA A 49 15.80 -29.28 -7.00
C ALA A 49 16.86 -28.19 -7.26
N SER A 50 16.78 -27.10 -6.49
CA SER A 50 17.68 -25.94 -6.63
C SER A 50 17.82 -25.20 -5.32
N VAL A 51 18.98 -24.58 -5.14
CA VAL A 51 19.31 -23.77 -3.97
C VAL A 51 19.85 -22.42 -4.43
N THR A 52 19.30 -21.36 -3.86
CA THR A 52 19.78 -19.98 -3.96
C THR A 52 20.45 -19.63 -2.64
N LEU A 53 21.76 -19.39 -2.67
CA LEU A 53 22.49 -18.89 -1.51
C LEU A 53 22.47 -17.36 -1.52
N THR A 54 22.04 -16.78 -0.41
CA THR A 54 22.15 -15.35 -0.14
C THR A 54 23.22 -15.09 0.91
N GLU A 55 23.32 -13.85 1.38
CA GLU A 55 24.30 -13.45 2.39
C GLU A 55 24.04 -14.16 3.73
N THR A 56 22.77 -14.28 4.13
CA THR A 56 22.38 -14.80 5.45
C THR A 56 21.52 -16.06 5.39
N THR A 57 20.91 -16.37 4.24
CA THR A 57 19.96 -17.49 4.11
C THR A 57 20.26 -18.40 2.93
N ILE A 58 19.67 -19.59 3.01
CA ILE A 58 19.65 -20.61 1.97
C ILE A 58 18.19 -20.77 1.61
N GLN A 59 17.83 -20.37 0.39
CA GLN A 59 16.49 -20.53 -0.14
C GLN A 59 16.50 -21.64 -1.17
N GLY A 60 15.46 -22.46 -1.26
CA GLY A 60 15.47 -23.52 -2.25
C GLY A 60 14.09 -24.04 -2.58
N GLN A 61 14.05 -24.90 -3.59
CA GLN A 61 12.83 -25.55 -4.05
C GLN A 61 12.97 -27.06 -3.93
N PHE A 62 11.92 -27.71 -3.42
CA PHE A 62 11.84 -29.16 -3.41
C PHE A 62 11.50 -29.70 -4.80
N LYS A 63 11.98 -30.91 -5.13
CA LYS A 63 11.57 -31.62 -6.36
C LYS A 63 10.10 -32.03 -6.31
N GLN A 64 9.60 -32.35 -5.11
CA GLN A 64 8.19 -32.64 -4.85
C GLN A 64 7.74 -31.79 -3.67
N PRO A 65 6.52 -31.22 -3.69
CA PRO A 65 6.01 -30.42 -2.57
C PRO A 65 6.04 -31.24 -1.28
N GLN A 66 6.65 -30.70 -0.24
CA GLN A 66 6.67 -31.31 1.09
C GLN A 66 5.72 -30.52 2.00
N ASP A 67 4.73 -31.20 2.59
CA ASP A 67 3.66 -30.56 3.39
C ASP A 67 2.92 -29.43 2.66
N GLY A 68 2.72 -29.58 1.34
CA GLY A 68 2.09 -28.56 0.50
C GLY A 68 2.98 -27.34 0.19
N LYS A 69 4.21 -27.31 0.72
CA LYS A 69 5.18 -26.25 0.51
C LYS A 69 6.18 -26.67 -0.55
N SER A 70 6.34 -25.85 -1.57
CA SER A 70 7.29 -26.09 -2.66
C SER A 70 8.64 -25.41 -2.42
N LEU A 71 8.66 -24.37 -1.58
CA LEU A 71 9.83 -23.57 -1.26
C LEU A 71 10.24 -23.79 0.19
N PHE A 72 11.53 -23.68 0.46
CA PHE A 72 12.08 -23.68 1.82
C PHE A 72 13.09 -22.56 2.02
N VAL A 73 13.28 -22.21 3.29
CA VAL A 73 14.28 -21.26 3.77
C VAL A 73 15.00 -21.84 4.98
N ALA A 74 16.32 -21.69 5.01
CA ALA A 74 17.16 -22.05 6.14
C ALA A 74 18.24 -20.99 6.39
N ALA A 75 18.75 -20.92 7.62
CA ALA A 75 19.87 -20.03 7.93
C ALA A 75 21.17 -20.55 7.28
N ARG A 76 21.96 -19.63 6.72
CA ARG A 76 23.30 -19.97 6.21
C ARG A 76 24.28 -20.03 7.38
N VAL A 77 24.91 -21.18 7.57
CA VAL A 77 25.87 -21.41 8.66
C VAL A 77 27.31 -21.36 8.16
N ASP A 78 27.56 -21.88 6.96
CA ASP A 78 28.92 -22.01 6.41
C ASP A 78 29.04 -21.32 5.04
N PRO A 79 30.06 -20.47 4.82
CA PRO A 79 30.37 -19.96 3.49
C PRO A 79 30.68 -21.07 2.46
N ALA A 80 31.26 -22.20 2.88
CA ALA A 80 31.62 -23.35 2.02
C ALA A 80 30.44 -24.27 1.65
N ALA A 81 29.21 -23.95 2.11
CA ALA A 81 28.02 -24.75 1.81
C ALA A 81 27.76 -24.94 0.30
N ALA A 82 28.21 -23.98 -0.54
CA ALA A 82 28.10 -24.06 -1.99
C ALA A 82 28.77 -25.33 -2.57
N GLU A 83 29.95 -25.69 -2.08
CA GLU A 83 30.69 -26.88 -2.56
C GLU A 83 29.96 -28.17 -2.20
N ALA A 84 29.30 -28.21 -1.04
CA ALA A 84 28.52 -29.37 -0.61
C ALA A 84 27.31 -29.59 -1.51
N PHE A 85 26.63 -28.51 -1.91
CA PHE A 85 25.50 -28.57 -2.84
C PHE A 85 25.94 -28.94 -4.27
N GLU A 86 27.10 -28.44 -4.70
CA GLU A 86 27.67 -28.76 -6.01
C GLU A 86 28.06 -30.24 -6.11
N LYS A 87 28.71 -30.79 -5.08
CA LYS A 87 29.03 -32.24 -5.00
C LYS A 87 27.79 -33.13 -5.01
N ALA A 88 26.68 -32.64 -4.49
CA ALA A 88 25.39 -33.33 -4.51
C ALA A 88 24.62 -33.19 -5.83
N GLY A 89 25.17 -32.46 -6.82
CA GLY A 89 24.53 -32.24 -8.12
C GLY A 89 23.33 -31.31 -8.09
N VAL A 90 23.21 -30.46 -7.06
CA VAL A 90 22.11 -29.50 -6.93
C VAL A 90 22.47 -28.21 -7.66
N LYS A 91 21.50 -27.62 -8.38
CA LYS A 91 21.72 -26.33 -9.04
C LYS A 91 21.86 -25.22 -8.00
N VAL A 92 23.05 -24.64 -7.90
CA VAL A 92 23.36 -23.52 -7.02
C VAL A 92 23.22 -22.20 -7.78
N SER A 93 22.58 -21.21 -7.17
CA SER A 93 22.48 -19.84 -7.69
C SER A 93 22.79 -18.82 -6.59
N GLY A 94 23.37 -17.69 -6.97
CA GLY A 94 23.59 -16.56 -6.05
C GLY A 94 22.36 -15.65 -6.02
N GLY A 95 21.97 -15.21 -4.83
CA GLY A 95 20.90 -14.24 -4.64
C GLY A 95 21.25 -13.20 -3.58
N THR A 96 20.38 -12.20 -3.41
CA THR A 96 20.53 -11.15 -2.40
C THR A 96 19.32 -11.22 -1.46
N ASP A 97 19.54 -11.07 -0.15
CA ASP A 97 18.46 -11.04 0.85
C ASP A 97 17.54 -9.83 0.65
N SER A 98 18.09 -8.76 0.11
CA SER A 98 17.47 -7.46 -0.07
C SER A 98 16.54 -7.42 -1.29
N ASN A 99 15.25 -7.61 -1.08
CA ASN A 99 14.24 -7.27 -2.09
C ASN A 99 13.79 -5.80 -1.94
N TRP A 100 14.74 -4.88 -2.18
CA TRP A 100 14.55 -3.44 -2.02
C TRP A 100 13.33 -2.91 -2.77
N LEU A 101 13.02 -3.48 -3.94
CA LEU A 101 11.86 -3.09 -4.74
C LEU A 101 10.55 -3.45 -4.04
N THR A 102 10.42 -4.69 -3.55
CA THR A 102 9.23 -5.10 -2.80
C THR A 102 9.10 -4.33 -1.49
N THR A 103 10.20 -4.07 -0.78
CA THR A 103 10.20 -3.20 0.41
C THR A 103 9.70 -1.80 0.06
N ILE A 104 10.19 -1.21 -1.03
CA ILE A 104 9.75 0.12 -1.47
C ILE A 104 8.26 0.13 -1.82
N LEU A 105 7.82 -0.83 -2.62
CA LEU A 105 6.41 -0.94 -3.00
C LEU A 105 5.51 -1.18 -1.79
N SER A 106 5.95 -1.94 -0.77
CA SER A 106 5.11 -2.24 0.38
C SER A 106 4.78 -1.01 1.24
N TRP A 107 5.62 0.04 1.26
CA TRP A 107 5.32 1.29 1.98
C TRP A 107 4.75 2.37 1.05
N ILE A 108 5.20 2.44 -0.20
CA ILE A 108 4.71 3.43 -1.17
C ILE A 108 3.28 3.12 -1.59
N LEU A 109 2.93 1.84 -1.83
CA LEU A 109 1.59 1.49 -2.33
C LEU A 109 0.48 1.88 -1.33
N PRO A 110 0.59 1.58 -0.01
CA PRO A 110 -0.36 2.07 0.98
C PRO A 110 -0.38 3.60 1.10
N ALA A 111 0.79 4.25 1.07
CA ALA A 111 0.87 5.71 1.12
C ALA A 111 0.15 6.36 -0.07
N LEU A 112 0.38 5.87 -1.29
CA LEU A 112 -0.30 6.35 -2.50
C LEU A 112 -1.80 6.08 -2.47
N LEU A 113 -2.24 4.93 -1.96
CA LEU A 113 -3.67 4.66 -1.76
C LEU A 113 -4.28 5.66 -0.78
N PHE A 114 -3.60 5.96 0.33
CA PHE A 114 -4.07 6.94 1.31
C PHE A 114 -4.12 8.35 0.74
N PHE A 115 -3.06 8.80 0.07
CA PHE A 115 -3.02 10.10 -0.61
C PHE A 115 -4.07 10.20 -1.72
N GLY A 116 -4.27 9.14 -2.49
CA GLY A 116 -5.31 9.06 -3.52
C GLY A 116 -6.71 9.19 -2.92
N LEU A 117 -6.99 8.48 -1.82
CA LEU A 117 -8.24 8.59 -1.09
C LEU A 117 -8.44 10.00 -0.51
N TRP A 118 -7.41 10.57 0.12
CA TRP A 118 -7.43 11.90 0.70
C TRP A 118 -7.72 12.97 -0.37
N MET A 119 -6.94 12.99 -1.45
CA MET A 119 -7.19 13.87 -2.59
C MET A 119 -8.59 13.68 -3.16
N PHE A 120 -9.06 12.44 -3.30
CA PHE A 120 -10.39 12.16 -3.81
C PHE A 120 -11.51 12.73 -2.90
N LEU A 121 -11.42 12.54 -1.59
CA LEU A 121 -12.40 13.04 -0.60
C LEU A 121 -12.39 14.58 -0.54
N PHE A 122 -11.22 15.18 -0.50
CA PHE A 122 -11.06 16.64 -0.38
C PHE A 122 -11.24 17.38 -1.71
N ARG A 123 -11.14 16.71 -2.87
CA ARG A 123 -11.44 17.31 -4.18
C ARG A 123 -12.87 17.84 -4.23
N GLY A 124 -13.83 17.10 -3.68
CA GLY A 124 -15.23 17.56 -3.60
C GLY A 124 -15.45 18.73 -2.63
N PHE A 125 -14.61 18.86 -1.61
CA PHE A 125 -14.63 20.00 -0.68
C PHE A 125 -13.98 21.24 -1.30
N ALA A 126 -12.86 21.08 -2.01
CA ALA A 126 -12.20 22.15 -2.75
C ALA A 126 -13.04 22.69 -3.93
N GLU A 127 -13.86 21.84 -4.55
CA GLU A 127 -14.78 22.25 -5.63
C GLU A 127 -16.07 22.92 -5.09
N ARG A 128 -16.58 22.51 -3.92
CA ARG A 128 -17.79 23.11 -3.30
C ARG A 128 -17.48 24.35 -2.47
N GLN A 129 -16.34 24.37 -1.80
CA GLN A 129 -15.78 25.52 -1.11
C GLN A 129 -14.60 25.98 -1.95
N GLY A 130 -14.92 26.58 -3.11
CA GLY A 130 -13.95 27.04 -4.08
C GLY A 130 -12.73 27.63 -3.39
N MET A 131 -11.54 27.20 -3.82
CA MET A 131 -10.23 27.83 -3.62
C MET A 131 -10.35 29.37 -3.50
N GLY A 132 -10.72 29.86 -2.31
CA GLY A 132 -11.43 31.13 -2.14
C GLY A 132 -12.09 31.31 -0.77
N GLY A 133 -12.20 30.24 0.03
CA GLY A 133 -12.64 30.32 1.44
C GLY A 133 -11.73 31.16 2.35
N LEU A 134 -10.44 31.29 2.01
CA LEU A 134 -9.51 32.19 2.72
C LEU A 134 -9.64 33.66 2.30
N ILE A 135 -10.29 33.97 1.16
CA ILE A 135 -10.55 35.36 0.72
C ILE A 135 -11.82 35.93 1.39
N ASN A 136 -12.67 35.08 1.96
CA ASN A 136 -13.91 35.52 2.61
C ASN A 136 -13.73 35.90 4.10
N ILE A 137 -12.58 35.58 4.71
CA ILE A 137 -12.15 36.15 6.00
C ILE A 137 -11.64 37.57 5.72
N GLY A 138 -12.55 38.53 5.57
CA GLY A 138 -12.18 39.92 5.29
C GLY A 138 -13.35 40.76 4.79
N LYS A 139 -14.38 40.13 4.22
CA LYS A 139 -15.62 40.81 3.87
C LYS A 139 -16.58 40.80 5.06
N SER A 140 -16.20 41.52 6.13
CA SER A 140 -17.19 41.95 7.12
C SER A 140 -18.25 42.76 6.38
N LYS A 141 -19.46 42.20 6.24
CA LYS A 141 -20.62 42.98 5.80
C LYS A 141 -20.96 43.97 6.91
N ALA A 142 -20.36 45.15 6.86
CA ALA A 142 -20.91 46.30 7.54
C ALA A 142 -22.29 46.57 6.92
N LYS A 143 -23.34 46.09 7.58
CA LYS A 143 -24.71 46.55 7.33
C LYS A 143 -24.74 48.03 7.64
N VAL A 144 -24.70 48.87 6.61
CA VAL A 144 -25.06 50.28 6.74
C VAL A 144 -26.55 50.30 7.05
N TYR A 145 -26.88 50.45 8.33
CA TYR A 145 -28.21 50.89 8.71
C TYR A 145 -28.33 52.31 8.16
N VAL A 146 -29.06 52.44 7.05
CA VAL A 146 -29.53 53.75 6.62
C VAL A 146 -30.51 54.18 7.69
N GLU A 147 -30.07 55.05 8.58
CA GLU A 147 -30.94 55.78 9.47
C GLU A 147 -31.98 56.45 8.60
N ARG A 148 -33.24 56.03 8.74
CA ARG A 148 -34.35 56.68 8.04
C ARG A 148 -34.33 58.12 8.52
N GLN A 149 -33.90 59.04 7.66
CA GLN A 149 -34.17 60.45 7.86
C GLN A 149 -35.69 60.59 7.95
N THR A 150 -36.21 60.69 9.16
CA THR A 150 -37.57 61.15 9.39
C THR A 150 -37.58 62.61 8.99
N GLY A 151 -37.89 62.86 7.72
CA GLY A 151 -38.12 64.18 7.15
C GLY A 151 -39.41 64.76 7.70
N VAL A 152 -39.43 65.09 8.98
CA VAL A 152 -40.43 65.95 9.58
C VAL A 152 -39.71 67.22 10.03
N THR A 153 -40.03 68.31 9.36
CA THR A 153 -39.57 69.64 9.72
C THR A 153 -40.68 70.30 10.52
N PHE A 154 -40.34 71.14 11.50
CA PHE A 154 -41.30 71.87 12.34
C PHE A 154 -42.29 72.79 11.60
N GLY A 155 -42.26 72.84 10.25
CA GLY A 155 -43.26 73.51 9.43
C GLY A 155 -44.58 72.74 9.29
N ASP A 156 -44.59 71.42 9.52
CA ASP A 156 -45.78 70.57 9.33
C ASP A 156 -46.75 70.57 10.53
N VAL A 157 -46.54 71.44 11.54
CA VAL A 157 -47.35 71.47 12.77
C VAL A 157 -48.28 72.68 12.88
N ALA A 158 -48.41 73.51 11.84
CA ALA A 158 -49.36 74.63 11.82
C ALA A 158 -50.06 74.75 10.47
N GLY A 159 -51.21 74.08 10.36
CA GLY A 159 -52.14 74.13 9.24
C GLY A 159 -53.33 73.23 9.51
#